data_AF-A0A800GJD5-F1
#
_entry.id   AF-A0A800GJD5-F1
#
_cell.length_a   1.000
_cell.length_b   1.000
_cell.length_c   1.000
_cell.angle_alpha   90.00
_cell.angle_beta   90.00
_cell.angle_gamma   90.00
#
_symmetry.space_group_name_H-M   'P 1'
#
loop_
_entity.id
_entity.type
_entity.pdbx_description
1 polymer ?
#
loop_
_entity_poly.entity_id
_entity_poly.type
_entity_poly.pdbx_seq_one_letter_code
_entity_poly.pdbx_strand_id
1 'polypeptide(L)'
;MNILYRFINWRRNIRLSFEEDVIKRSVIRSAVLLLGIIIAHVYLMTRFEAFSWQDALWLTLTTLSTTGYGDISATTLAGKTATALLLYLGGIFILAKAAGDYFEYRANIRAKKIQGHWEWHMSGHILVINTPSQQGSQFFVRLLRHIKHSGLSAQTVQILTRKFPDGLPSPLSRMPGLVHYTGSGTCPNDLLAVNAQQAKYIVILAEQEDDRDSDSRTFDVLYRLQ
;
A
#
# COMPACT_ATOMS: atom_id res chain seq x y z
N MET A 1 2.15 32.47 -30.83
CA MET A 1 1.03 32.01 -29.99
C MET A 1 1.23 30.56 -29.57
N ASN A 2 1.75 30.18 -28.39
CA ASN A 2 2.57 30.87 -27.40
C ASN A 2 3.42 29.77 -26.72
N ILE A 3 4.74 29.90 -26.77
CA ILE A 3 5.71 29.05 -26.05
C ILE A 3 5.43 29.08 -24.53
N LEU A 4 4.82 30.17 -24.04
CA LEU A 4 4.27 30.32 -22.70
C LEU A 4 3.20 29.26 -22.35
N TYR A 5 2.36 28.83 -23.30
CA TYR A 5 1.29 27.86 -23.06
C TYR A 5 1.84 26.45 -22.81
N ARG A 6 2.96 26.07 -23.46
CA ARG A 6 3.65 24.79 -23.22
C ARG A 6 4.38 24.79 -21.88
N PHE A 7 4.88 25.94 -21.41
CA PHE A 7 5.57 26.03 -20.13
C PHE A 7 4.60 25.95 -18.92
N ILE A 8 3.41 26.52 -19.06
CA ILE A 8 2.37 26.50 -18.01
C ILE A 8 1.76 25.09 -17.83
N ASN A 9 1.59 24.32 -18.92
CA ASN A 9 1.07 22.95 -18.82
C ASN A 9 2.12 21.89 -18.45
N TRP A 10 3.41 22.14 -18.67
CA TRP A 10 4.46 21.18 -18.27
C TRP A 10 4.62 21.10 -16.74
N ARG A 11 4.44 22.22 -16.03
CA ARG A 11 4.44 22.24 -14.55
C ARG A 11 3.22 21.58 -13.90
N ARG A 12 2.17 21.23 -14.67
CA ARG A 12 0.96 20.59 -14.13
C ARG A 12 1.04 19.05 -14.10
N ASN A 13 1.97 18.46 -14.86
CA ASN A 13 2.10 17.00 -14.96
C ASN A 13 3.24 16.40 -14.11
N ILE A 14 3.95 17.19 -13.31
CA ILE A 14 5.03 16.72 -12.40
C ILE A 14 4.53 16.60 -10.94
N ARG A 15 3.22 16.77 -10.70
CA ARG A 15 2.61 16.73 -9.34
C ARG A 15 1.97 15.39 -8.95
N LEU A 16 2.06 14.35 -9.77
CA LEU A 16 1.31 13.11 -9.54
C LEU A 16 2.15 11.90 -9.12
N SER A 17 3.43 12.09 -8.77
CA SER A 17 4.23 11.06 -8.07
C SER A 17 4.32 11.31 -6.56
N PHE A 18 3.51 12.22 -6.02
CA PHE A 18 3.60 12.66 -4.61
C PHE A 18 2.58 11.99 -3.67
N GLU A 19 1.51 11.36 -4.14
CA GLU A 19 0.41 10.97 -3.24
C GLU A 19 0.80 9.94 -2.17
N GLU A 20 1.57 8.91 -2.51
CA GLU A 20 1.93 7.86 -1.54
C GLU A 20 2.88 8.35 -0.46
N ASP A 21 3.95 9.02 -0.88
CA ASP A 21 4.91 9.61 0.03
C ASP A 21 4.24 10.69 0.89
N VAL A 22 3.28 11.43 0.34
CA VAL A 22 2.52 12.42 1.09
C VAL A 22 1.63 11.76 2.14
N ILE A 23 0.84 10.74 1.79
CA ILE A 23 -0.02 10.04 2.76
C ILE A 23 0.82 9.36 3.83
N LYS A 24 1.88 8.63 3.45
CA LYS A 24 2.78 7.97 4.41
C LYS A 24 3.45 8.98 5.34
N ARG A 25 3.96 10.10 4.81
CA ARG A 25 4.53 11.18 5.62
C ARG A 25 3.49 11.83 6.52
N SER A 26 2.25 11.96 6.04
CA SER A 26 1.14 12.53 6.80
C SER A 26 0.79 11.67 8.02
N VAL A 27 0.70 10.35 7.84
CA VAL A 27 0.52 9.37 8.94
C VAL A 27 1.66 9.51 9.96
N ILE A 28 2.91 9.49 9.51
CA ILE A 28 4.09 9.57 10.39
C ILE A 28 4.10 10.90 11.15
N ARG A 29 3.85 12.03 10.47
CA ARG A 29 3.82 13.35 11.11
C ARG A 29 2.74 13.42 12.19
N SER A 30 1.54 12.92 11.91
CA SER A 30 0.46 12.92 12.90
C SER A 30 0.73 12.01 14.07
N ALA A 31 1.33 10.83 13.85
CA ALA A 31 1.76 9.95 14.94
C ALA A 31 2.83 10.61 15.82
N VAL A 32 3.83 11.26 15.22
CA VAL A 32 4.89 11.97 15.96
C VAL A 32 4.34 13.15 16.75
N LEU A 33 3.45 13.95 16.15
CA LEU A 33 2.79 15.07 16.84
C LEU A 33 1.93 14.58 18.01
N LEU A 34 1.15 13.51 17.82
CA LEU A 34 0.34 12.92 18.87
C LEU A 34 1.21 12.42 20.02
N LEU A 35 2.31 11.73 19.72
CA LEU A 35 3.26 11.27 20.73
C LEU A 35 3.88 12.45 21.49
N GLY A 36 4.24 13.53 20.78
CA GLY A 36 4.72 14.76 21.39
C GLY A 36 3.70 15.39 22.35
N ILE A 37 2.43 15.44 21.97
CA ILE A 37 1.34 15.92 22.84
C ILE A 37 1.18 15.03 24.07
N ILE A 38 1.21 13.70 23.91
CA ILE A 38 1.10 12.76 25.02
C ILE A 38 2.24 12.99 26.01
N ILE A 39 3.49 13.01 25.54
CA ILE A 39 4.66 13.20 26.39
C ILE A 39 4.61 14.57 27.08
N ALA A 40 4.25 15.63 26.35
CA ALA A 40 4.13 16.97 26.91
C ALA A 40 3.05 17.04 27.99
N HIS A 41 1.86 16.48 27.73
CA HIS A 41 0.76 16.48 28.70
C HIS A 41 1.12 15.67 29.94
N VAL A 42 1.68 14.46 29.79
CA VAL A 42 2.14 13.63 30.90
C VAL A 42 3.16 14.39 31.75
N TYR A 43 4.16 15.00 31.12
CA TYR A 43 5.16 15.80 31.82
C TYR A 43 4.52 16.95 32.61
N LEU A 44 3.62 17.73 32.00
CA LEU A 44 2.94 18.83 32.68
C LEU A 44 2.08 18.35 33.85
N MET A 45 1.39 17.21 33.73
CA MET A 45 0.60 16.64 34.84
C MET A 45 1.47 16.20 36.00
N THR A 46 2.63 15.59 35.73
CA THR A 46 3.59 15.24 36.81
C THR A 46 4.16 16.48 37.50
N ARG A 47 4.23 17.62 36.82
CA ARG A 47 4.78 18.88 37.36
C ARG A 47 3.76 19.74 38.08
N PHE A 48 2.55 19.88 37.54
CA PHE A 48 1.53 20.79 38.07
C PHE A 48 0.59 20.12 39.07
N GLU A 49 0.31 18.83 38.90
CA GLU A 49 -0.61 18.07 39.78
C GLU A 49 0.13 17.07 40.67
N ALA A 50 1.46 16.99 40.57
CA ALA A 50 2.30 16.02 41.28
C ALA A 50 1.88 14.55 41.10
N PHE A 51 1.24 14.24 39.97
CA PHE A 51 0.83 12.87 39.64
C PHE A 51 2.03 11.96 39.41
N SER A 52 1.84 10.67 39.69
CA SER A 52 2.76 9.65 39.19
C SER A 52 2.74 9.64 37.66
N TRP A 53 3.81 9.15 37.03
CA TRP A 53 3.86 9.07 35.56
C TRP A 53 2.77 8.14 35.01
N GLN A 54 2.37 7.12 35.78
CA GLN A 54 1.29 6.20 35.43
C GLN A 54 -0.06 6.91 35.44
N ASP A 55 -0.37 7.66 36.49
CA ASP A 55 -1.65 8.36 36.63
C ASP A 55 -1.78 9.48 35.59
N ALA A 56 -0.68 10.19 35.33
CA ALA A 56 -0.62 11.19 34.28
C ALA A 56 -0.84 10.57 32.88
N LEU A 57 -0.24 9.42 32.60
CA LEU A 57 -0.45 8.69 31.35
C LEU A 57 -1.89 8.16 31.25
N TRP A 58 -2.43 7.61 32.34
CA TRP A 58 -3.80 7.13 32.44
C TRP A 58 -4.81 8.24 32.14
N LEU A 59 -4.69 9.39 32.79
CA LEU A 59 -5.50 10.58 32.51
C LEU A 59 -5.39 11.00 31.04
N THR A 60 -4.17 11.01 30.50
CA THR A 60 -3.92 11.41 29.11
C THR A 60 -4.61 10.48 28.12
N LEU A 61 -4.47 9.16 28.30
CA LEU A 61 -5.03 8.16 27.39
C LEU A 61 -6.56 8.10 27.47
N THR A 62 -7.13 8.11 28.67
CA THR A 62 -8.60 8.08 28.87
C THR A 62 -9.28 9.34 28.36
N THR A 63 -8.57 10.47 28.40
CA THR A 63 -9.04 11.73 27.80
C THR A 63 -8.93 11.71 26.28
N LEU A 64 -7.79 11.27 25.73
CA LEU A 64 -7.59 11.17 24.28
C LEU A 64 -8.56 10.20 23.61
N SER A 65 -8.84 9.06 24.25
CA SER A 65 -9.83 8.08 23.78
C SER A 65 -11.27 8.57 23.94
N THR A 66 -11.48 9.76 24.50
CA THR A 66 -12.79 10.35 24.81
C THR A 66 -13.63 9.49 25.76
N THR A 67 -12.99 8.60 26.52
CA THR A 67 -13.66 7.73 27.49
C THR A 67 -13.97 8.47 28.78
N GLY A 68 -12.98 9.19 29.32
CA GLY A 68 -13.15 10.10 30.46
C GLY A 68 -13.82 9.48 31.69
N TYR A 69 -13.19 8.48 32.32
CA TYR A 69 -13.73 7.83 33.53
C TYR A 69 -13.98 8.80 34.70
N GLY A 70 -13.23 9.90 34.78
CA GLY A 70 -13.39 10.92 35.81
C GLY A 70 -12.84 10.53 37.18
N ASP A 71 -12.12 9.42 37.26
CA ASP A 71 -11.39 8.92 38.44
C ASP A 71 -10.17 9.77 38.77
N ILE A 72 -9.45 10.25 37.75
CA ILE A 72 -8.33 11.18 37.87
C ILE A 72 -8.65 12.43 37.04
N SER A 73 -8.37 13.63 37.57
CA SER A 73 -8.57 14.88 36.85
C SER A 73 -7.65 15.99 37.36
N ALA A 74 -7.27 16.91 36.48
CA ALA A 74 -6.48 18.07 36.86
C ALA A 74 -7.31 19.05 37.72
N THR A 75 -6.77 19.43 38.88
CA THR A 75 -7.46 20.30 39.84
C THR A 75 -6.95 21.73 39.80
N THR A 76 -5.65 21.91 39.53
CA THR A 76 -4.99 23.22 39.44
C THR A 76 -5.37 23.96 38.17
N LEU A 77 -5.29 25.28 38.20
CA LEU A 77 -5.54 26.11 37.02
C LEU A 77 -4.55 25.78 35.87
N ALA A 78 -3.28 25.56 36.20
CA ALA A 78 -2.24 25.21 35.23
C ALA A 78 -2.48 23.82 34.61
N GLY A 79 -2.88 22.83 35.41
CA GLY A 79 -3.23 21.50 34.93
C GLY A 79 -4.46 21.53 34.01
N LYS A 80 -5.54 22.20 34.44
CA LYS A 80 -6.78 22.35 33.64
C LYS A 80 -6.53 23.03 32.30
N THR A 81 -5.73 24.10 32.28
CA THR A 81 -5.38 24.80 31.04
C THR A 81 -4.51 23.94 30.12
N ALA A 82 -3.54 23.20 30.67
CA ALA A 82 -2.75 22.25 29.90
C ALA A 82 -3.62 21.14 29.29
N THR A 83 -4.54 20.55 30.05
CA THR A 83 -5.46 19.52 29.55
C THR A 83 -6.37 20.08 28.45
N ALA A 84 -6.94 21.27 28.63
CA ALA A 84 -7.80 21.90 27.64
C ALA A 84 -7.06 22.20 26.32
N LEU A 85 -5.87 22.80 26.40
CA LEU A 85 -5.11 23.17 25.21
C LEU A 85 -4.50 21.95 24.52
N LEU A 86 -3.84 21.07 25.27
CA LEU A 86 -3.11 19.96 24.69
C LEU A 86 -4.02 18.81 24.28
N LEU A 87 -5.04 18.45 25.08
CA LEU A 87 -5.88 17.29 24.79
C LEU A 87 -7.17 17.68 24.08
N TYR A 88 -7.93 18.65 24.60
CA TYR A 88 -9.23 18.97 24.02
C TYR A 88 -9.12 19.67 22.65
N LEU A 89 -8.25 20.67 22.53
CA LEU A 89 -8.05 21.37 21.24
C LEU A 89 -7.11 20.60 20.30
N GLY A 90 -6.03 20.03 20.83
CA GLY A 90 -4.99 19.38 20.03
C GLY A 90 -5.16 17.86 19.93
N GLY A 91 -5.02 17.18 21.05
CA GLY A 91 -4.79 15.75 21.14
C GLY A 91 -5.90 14.91 20.51
N ILE A 92 -7.16 15.19 20.85
CA ILE A 92 -8.32 14.47 20.29
C ILE A 92 -8.40 14.68 18.77
N PHE A 93 -8.20 15.91 18.29
CA PHE A 93 -8.21 16.23 16.87
C PHE A 93 -7.09 15.50 16.11
N ILE A 94 -5.86 15.54 16.63
CA ILE A 94 -4.71 14.86 16.01
C ILE A 94 -4.89 13.34 16.03
N LEU A 95 -5.45 12.77 17.11
CA LEU A 95 -5.76 11.35 17.17
C LEU A 95 -6.76 10.94 16.08
N ALA A 96 -7.88 11.68 15.96
CA ALA A 96 -8.89 11.42 14.92
C ALA A 96 -8.30 11.52 13.51
N LYS A 97 -7.49 12.56 13.26
CA LYS A 97 -6.80 12.75 11.98
C LYS A 97 -5.80 11.62 11.72
N ALA A 98 -4.98 11.23 12.70
CA ALA A 98 -4.02 10.14 12.57
C ALA A 98 -4.70 8.81 12.22
N ALA A 99 -5.86 8.53 12.83
CA ALA A 99 -6.66 7.36 12.51
C ALA A 99 -7.19 7.41 11.06
N GLY A 100 -7.72 8.56 10.62
CA GLY A 100 -8.20 8.77 9.25
C GLY A 100 -7.10 8.52 8.21
N ASP A 101 -5.96 9.18 8.36
CA ASP A 101 -4.80 9.01 7.48
C ASP A 101 -4.33 7.54 7.43
N TYR A 102 -4.35 6.84 8.58
CA TYR A 102 -3.98 5.44 8.64
C TYR A 102 -4.94 4.56 7.82
N PHE A 103 -6.25 4.79 7.92
CA PHE A 103 -7.23 4.06 7.12
C PHE A 103 -7.11 4.36 5.63
N GLU A 104 -6.88 5.62 5.27
CA GLU A 104 -6.63 6.04 3.88
C GLU A 104 -5.37 5.37 3.31
N TYR A 105 -4.27 5.40 4.07
CA TYR A 105 -3.04 4.69 3.72
C TYR A 105 -3.31 3.20 3.48
N ARG A 106 -4.02 2.54 4.39
CA ARG A 106 -4.40 1.11 4.25
C ARG A 106 -5.29 0.85 3.04
N ALA A 107 -6.22 1.74 2.75
CA ALA A 107 -7.11 1.64 1.59
C ALA A 107 -6.32 1.76 0.28
N ASN A 108 -5.37 2.71 0.19
CA ASN A 108 -4.51 2.88 -0.98
C ASN A 108 -3.64 1.64 -1.23
N ILE A 109 -2.99 1.10 -0.19
CA ILE A 109 -2.21 -0.14 -0.30
C ILE A 109 -3.09 -1.31 -0.80
N ARG A 110 -4.33 -1.40 -0.34
CA ARG A 110 -5.28 -2.42 -0.81
C ARG A 110 -5.64 -2.22 -2.28
N ALA A 111 -5.93 -0.98 -2.69
CA ALA A 111 -6.27 -0.65 -4.07
C ALA A 111 -5.13 -1.03 -5.03
N LYS A 112 -3.88 -0.68 -4.69
CA LYS A 112 -2.69 -1.07 -5.46
C LYS A 112 -2.56 -2.57 -5.66
N LYS A 113 -2.76 -3.35 -4.59
CA LYS A 113 -2.72 -4.82 -4.67
C LYS A 113 -3.80 -5.35 -5.61
N ILE A 114 -5.01 -4.79 -5.55
CA ILE A 114 -6.12 -5.18 -6.42
C ILE A 114 -5.85 -4.79 -7.87
N GLN A 115 -5.30 -3.61 -8.14
CA GLN A 115 -5.03 -3.12 -9.50
C GLN A 115 -3.73 -3.68 -10.09
N GLY A 116 -2.91 -4.39 -9.31
CA GLY A 116 -1.63 -4.94 -9.77
C GLY A 116 -0.50 -3.92 -9.81
N HIS A 117 -0.60 -2.82 -9.08
CA HIS A 117 0.47 -1.82 -8.93
C HIS A 117 1.30 -2.04 -7.65
N TRP A 118 1.21 -3.24 -7.08
CA TRP A 118 1.95 -3.62 -5.88
C TRP A 118 3.11 -4.54 -6.24
N GLU A 119 4.32 -4.15 -5.83
CA GLU A 119 5.53 -4.94 -6.00
C GLU A 119 5.63 -6.01 -4.90
N TRP A 120 5.35 -7.25 -5.29
CA TRP A 120 5.43 -8.41 -4.41
C TRP A 120 6.89 -8.84 -4.30
N HIS A 121 7.58 -8.37 -3.27
CA HIS A 121 8.96 -8.77 -2.97
C HIS A 121 8.98 -10.23 -2.51
N MET A 122 9.06 -11.16 -3.45
CA MET A 122 9.03 -12.60 -3.20
C MET A 122 10.02 -13.37 -4.08
N SER A 123 10.40 -14.55 -3.61
CA SER A 123 11.34 -15.46 -4.28
C SER A 123 10.77 -16.86 -4.35
N GLY A 124 11.18 -17.63 -5.35
CA GLY A 124 10.78 -19.03 -5.50
C GLY A 124 9.35 -19.23 -6.03
N HIS A 125 8.74 -18.18 -6.59
CA HIS A 125 7.39 -18.18 -7.17
C HIS A 125 7.39 -18.65 -8.63
N ILE A 126 6.20 -18.91 -9.15
CA ILE A 126 5.97 -19.11 -10.59
C ILE A 126 5.56 -17.76 -11.18
N LEU A 127 6.35 -17.26 -12.12
CA LEU A 127 6.03 -16.05 -12.87
C LEU A 127 5.38 -16.44 -14.21
N VAL A 128 4.19 -15.95 -14.47
CA VAL A 128 3.52 -16.10 -15.77
C VAL A 128 3.49 -14.75 -16.47
N ILE A 129 4.15 -14.64 -17.62
CA ILE A 129 4.26 -13.41 -18.41
C ILE A 129 3.27 -13.47 -19.56
N ASN A 130 2.59 -12.35 -19.78
CA ASN A 130 1.49 -12.15 -20.73
C ASN A 130 0.20 -12.85 -20.34
N THR A 131 -0.82 -12.62 -21.16
CA THR A 131 -2.14 -13.23 -21.03
C THR A 131 -2.67 -13.48 -22.43
N PRO A 132 -3.22 -14.67 -22.72
CA PRO A 132 -3.81 -14.95 -24.02
C PRO A 132 -4.86 -13.91 -24.40
N SER A 133 -4.86 -13.51 -25.67
CA SER A 133 -5.74 -12.47 -26.20
C SER A 133 -7.21 -12.81 -25.99
N GLN A 134 -7.55 -14.09 -26.18
CA GLN A 134 -8.88 -14.65 -25.99
C GLN A 134 -8.98 -15.50 -24.72
N GLN A 135 -10.08 -15.36 -24.00
CA GLN A 135 -10.44 -16.19 -22.85
C GLN A 135 -9.36 -16.29 -21.75
N GLY A 136 -8.49 -15.29 -21.60
CA GLY A 136 -7.35 -15.31 -20.67
C GLY A 136 -7.73 -15.67 -19.22
N SER A 137 -8.87 -15.18 -18.72
CA SER A 137 -9.36 -15.54 -17.39
C SER A 137 -9.63 -17.04 -17.25
N GLN A 138 -10.28 -17.66 -18.24
CA GLN A 138 -10.58 -19.09 -18.23
C GLN A 138 -9.32 -19.93 -18.37
N PHE A 139 -8.37 -19.47 -19.20
CA PHE A 139 -7.05 -20.08 -19.34
C PHE A 139 -6.35 -20.15 -17.97
N PHE A 140 -6.27 -19.03 -17.24
CA PHE A 140 -5.65 -19.01 -15.91
C PHE A 140 -6.37 -19.89 -14.89
N VAL A 141 -7.70 -19.93 -14.90
CA VAL A 141 -8.45 -20.84 -14.02
C VAL A 141 -8.05 -22.29 -14.27
N ARG A 142 -7.92 -22.69 -15.54
CA ARG A 142 -7.47 -24.05 -15.91
C ARG A 142 -6.01 -24.26 -15.51
N LEU A 143 -5.11 -23.34 -15.82
CA LEU A 143 -3.70 -23.43 -15.49
C LEU A 143 -3.48 -23.59 -13.98
N LEU A 144 -4.09 -22.71 -13.17
CA LEU A 144 -3.96 -22.73 -11.72
C LEU A 144 -4.56 -23.99 -11.09
N ARG A 145 -5.65 -24.51 -11.65
CA ARG A 145 -6.21 -25.81 -11.22
C ARG A 145 -5.19 -26.94 -11.43
N HIS A 146 -4.53 -26.98 -12.59
CA HIS A 146 -3.50 -27.98 -12.85
C HIS A 146 -2.28 -27.81 -11.94
N ILE A 147 -1.81 -26.57 -11.72
CA ILE A 147 -0.70 -26.29 -10.79
C ILE A 147 -1.05 -26.77 -9.38
N LYS A 148 -2.28 -26.53 -8.91
CA LYS A 148 -2.74 -26.95 -7.59
C LYS A 148 -2.76 -28.48 -7.40
N HIS A 149 -3.04 -29.24 -8.46
CA HIS A 149 -3.01 -30.71 -8.44
C HIS A 149 -1.64 -31.30 -8.78
N SER A 150 -0.64 -30.46 -9.08
CA SER A 150 0.74 -30.87 -9.31
C SER A 150 1.58 -30.78 -8.04
N GLY A 151 2.83 -31.25 -8.09
CA GLY A 151 3.82 -31.06 -7.02
C GLY A 151 4.25 -29.59 -6.80
N LEU A 152 3.71 -28.64 -7.55
CA LEU A 152 4.01 -27.20 -7.45
C LEU A 152 3.00 -26.41 -6.61
N SER A 153 2.07 -27.09 -5.93
CA SER A 153 0.96 -26.46 -5.19
C SER A 153 1.37 -25.50 -4.06
N ALA A 154 2.60 -25.61 -3.54
CA ALA A 154 3.14 -24.76 -2.49
C ALA A 154 3.64 -23.38 -2.99
N GLN A 155 3.77 -23.19 -4.30
CA GLN A 155 4.34 -21.96 -4.89
C GLN A 155 3.25 -20.92 -5.15
N THR A 156 3.56 -19.66 -4.86
CA THR A 156 2.73 -18.53 -5.27
C THR A 156 2.88 -18.33 -6.78
N VAL A 157 1.78 -18.00 -7.45
CA VAL A 157 1.77 -17.67 -8.88
C VAL A 157 1.58 -16.17 -9.05
N GLN A 158 2.48 -15.54 -9.79
CA GLN A 158 2.41 -14.13 -10.16
C GLN A 158 2.13 -13.99 -11.65
N ILE A 159 1.11 -13.21 -12.02
CA ILE A 159 0.82 -12.89 -13.42
C ILE A 159 1.35 -11.49 -13.75
N LEU A 160 2.20 -11.35 -14.75
CA LEU A 160 2.61 -10.07 -15.33
C LEU A 160 1.78 -9.80 -16.59
N THR A 161 0.83 -8.86 -16.53
CA THR A 161 -0.10 -8.60 -17.65
C THR A 161 -0.74 -7.22 -17.61
N ARG A 162 -1.03 -6.64 -18.78
CA ARG A 162 -1.81 -5.39 -18.91
C ARG A 162 -3.32 -5.63 -19.03
N LYS A 163 -3.77 -6.88 -19.15
CA LYS A 163 -5.18 -7.23 -19.44
C LYS A 163 -6.13 -7.02 -18.25
N PHE A 164 -5.62 -6.81 -17.04
CA PHE A 164 -6.42 -6.70 -15.81
C PHE A 164 -6.14 -5.39 -15.03
N PRO A 165 -6.34 -4.20 -15.64
CA PRO A 165 -6.00 -2.92 -15.02
C PRO A 165 -6.82 -2.62 -13.75
N ASP A 166 -8.09 -3.06 -13.71
CA ASP A 166 -8.96 -2.90 -12.54
C ASP A 166 -8.89 -4.09 -11.57
N GLY A 167 -7.96 -5.01 -11.83
CA GLY A 167 -7.73 -6.21 -11.04
C GLY A 167 -8.26 -7.50 -11.63
N LEU A 168 -7.91 -8.60 -10.96
CA LEU A 168 -8.23 -9.94 -11.43
C LEU A 168 -9.75 -10.19 -11.41
N PRO A 169 -10.35 -10.66 -12.51
CA PRO A 169 -11.77 -10.97 -12.55
C PRO A 169 -12.11 -12.16 -11.66
N SER A 170 -13.36 -12.25 -11.22
CA SER A 170 -13.85 -13.50 -10.59
C SER A 170 -13.86 -14.62 -11.64
N PRO A 171 -13.38 -15.84 -11.33
CA PRO A 171 -13.03 -16.35 -9.99
C PRO A 171 -11.56 -16.19 -9.57
N LEU A 172 -10.68 -15.66 -10.42
CA LEU A 172 -9.23 -15.58 -10.16
C LEU A 172 -8.89 -14.81 -8.88
N SER A 173 -9.55 -13.69 -8.62
CA SER A 173 -9.32 -12.88 -7.41
C SER A 173 -9.59 -13.60 -6.09
N ARG A 174 -10.28 -14.75 -6.12
CA ARG A 174 -10.56 -15.57 -4.93
C ARG A 174 -9.61 -16.76 -4.77
N MET A 175 -8.68 -16.97 -5.71
CA MET A 175 -7.76 -18.09 -5.67
C MET A 175 -6.58 -17.76 -4.74
N PRO A 176 -6.32 -18.56 -3.69
CA PRO A 176 -5.22 -18.31 -2.78
C PRO A 176 -3.89 -18.54 -3.48
N GLY A 177 -2.88 -17.73 -3.14
CA GLY A 177 -1.55 -17.81 -3.75
C GLY A 177 -1.48 -17.28 -5.18
N LEU A 178 -2.53 -16.61 -5.68
CA LEU A 178 -2.49 -15.88 -6.95
C LEU A 178 -2.33 -14.38 -6.69
N VAL A 179 -1.33 -13.79 -7.33
CA VAL A 179 -1.14 -12.34 -7.37
C VAL A 179 -0.86 -11.90 -8.80
N HIS A 180 -1.00 -10.61 -9.08
CA HIS A 180 -0.64 -10.06 -10.39
C HIS A 180 0.07 -8.71 -10.25
N TYR A 181 0.74 -8.36 -11.33
CA TYR A 181 1.35 -7.06 -11.57
C TYR A 181 0.94 -6.57 -12.95
N THR A 182 0.51 -5.30 -13.02
CA THR A 182 0.06 -4.66 -14.25
C THR A 182 1.25 -4.07 -14.97
N GLY A 183 1.71 -4.77 -16.01
CA GLY A 183 2.91 -4.41 -16.76
C GLY A 183 3.15 -5.33 -17.96
N SER A 184 4.28 -5.16 -18.65
CA SER A 184 4.67 -5.90 -19.84
C SER A 184 6.03 -6.56 -19.68
N GLY A 185 6.15 -7.81 -20.16
CA GLY A 185 7.43 -8.53 -20.16
C GLY A 185 8.51 -7.91 -21.05
N THR A 186 8.17 -6.98 -21.95
CA THR A 186 9.15 -6.27 -22.78
C THR A 186 9.76 -5.05 -22.06
N CYS A 187 9.22 -4.68 -20.90
CA CYS A 187 9.71 -3.57 -20.08
C CYS A 187 10.64 -4.11 -18.97
N PRO A 188 11.94 -3.74 -18.94
CA PRO A 188 12.86 -4.22 -17.90
C PRO A 188 12.43 -3.84 -16.48
N ASN A 189 11.84 -2.65 -16.29
CA ASN A 189 11.38 -2.21 -14.97
C ASN A 189 10.24 -3.10 -14.44
N ASP A 190 9.35 -3.55 -15.32
CA ASP A 190 8.24 -4.42 -14.94
C ASP A 190 8.73 -5.83 -14.59
N LEU A 191 9.76 -6.33 -15.29
CA LEU A 191 10.44 -7.59 -14.96
C LEU A 191 11.13 -7.53 -13.59
N LEU A 192 11.73 -6.39 -13.25
CA LEU A 192 12.31 -6.15 -11.92
C LEU A 192 11.22 -6.09 -10.83
N ALA A 193 10.11 -5.40 -11.11
CA ALA A 193 8.98 -5.25 -10.20
C ALA A 193 8.27 -6.57 -9.84
N VAL A 194 8.40 -7.59 -10.69
CA VAL A 194 7.90 -8.96 -10.45
C VAL A 194 8.98 -9.94 -9.99
N ASN A 195 10.17 -9.43 -9.64
CA ASN A 195 11.33 -10.22 -9.20
C ASN A 195 11.63 -11.40 -10.13
N ALA A 196 11.62 -11.16 -11.46
CA ALA A 196 11.75 -12.24 -12.45
C ALA A 196 13.01 -13.12 -12.24
N GLN A 197 14.14 -12.53 -11.85
CA GLN A 197 15.39 -13.25 -11.56
C GLN A 197 15.31 -14.20 -10.34
N GLN A 198 14.36 -13.96 -9.43
CA GLN A 198 14.17 -14.77 -8.22
C GLN A 198 13.01 -15.76 -8.38
N ALA A 199 12.33 -15.76 -9.52
CA ALA A 199 11.28 -16.73 -9.84
C ALA A 199 11.90 -18.13 -10.01
N LYS A 200 11.22 -19.14 -9.47
CA LYS A 200 11.65 -20.54 -9.63
C LYS A 200 11.35 -21.07 -11.02
N TYR A 201 10.21 -20.65 -11.57
CA TYR A 201 9.76 -21.00 -12.91
C TYR A 201 9.19 -19.77 -13.58
N ILE A 202 9.52 -19.58 -14.86
CA ILE A 202 8.95 -18.52 -15.70
C ILE A 202 8.21 -19.18 -16.85
N VAL A 203 6.94 -18.82 -17.02
CA VAL A 203 6.07 -19.27 -18.11
C VAL A 203 5.76 -18.07 -18.97
N ILE A 204 6.18 -18.07 -20.23
CA ILE A 204 5.90 -16.98 -21.17
C ILE A 204 4.80 -17.45 -22.10
N LEU A 205 3.69 -16.72 -22.14
CA LEU A 205 2.56 -17.03 -23.00
C LEU A 205 2.64 -16.16 -24.26
N ALA A 206 2.35 -16.76 -25.42
CA ALA A 206 2.08 -16.01 -26.63
C ALA A 206 0.80 -15.18 -26.43
N GLU A 207 0.87 -13.87 -26.67
CA GLU A 207 -0.27 -12.98 -26.47
C GLU A 207 -1.38 -13.27 -27.51
N GLN A 208 -1.00 -13.55 -28.75
CA GLN A 208 -1.90 -13.93 -29.85
C GLN A 208 -1.33 -15.16 -30.55
N GLU A 209 -2.02 -16.29 -30.48
CA GLU A 209 -1.56 -17.56 -31.07
C GLU A 209 -1.54 -17.53 -32.60
N ASP A 210 -2.34 -16.65 -33.20
CA ASP A 210 -2.51 -16.48 -34.64
C ASP A 210 -1.60 -15.40 -35.26
N ASP A 211 -0.90 -14.62 -34.42
CA ASP A 211 0.03 -13.59 -34.88
C ASP A 211 1.44 -14.15 -35.07
N ARG A 212 1.96 -14.03 -36.28
CA ARG A 212 3.34 -14.42 -36.63
C ARG A 212 4.40 -13.65 -35.84
N ASP A 213 4.09 -12.44 -35.38
CA ASP A 213 5.03 -11.63 -34.60
C ASP A 213 5.07 -12.01 -33.11
N SER A 214 4.21 -12.94 -32.65
CA SER A 214 4.21 -13.39 -31.25
C SER A 214 5.50 -14.08 -30.84
N ASP A 215 6.16 -14.79 -31.75
CA ASP A 215 7.46 -15.43 -31.48
C ASP A 215 8.55 -14.39 -31.29
N SER A 216 8.56 -13.34 -32.11
CA SER A 216 9.49 -12.21 -31.98
C SER A 216 9.35 -11.51 -30.64
N ARG A 217 8.11 -11.29 -30.17
CA ARG A 217 7.84 -10.71 -28.84
C ARG A 217 8.27 -11.65 -27.71
N THR A 218 8.00 -12.93 -27.83
CA THR A 218 8.44 -13.94 -26.84
C THR A 218 9.96 -13.99 -26.73
N PHE A 219 10.65 -13.92 -27.87
CA PHE A 219 12.11 -13.83 -27.92
C PHE A 219 12.64 -12.57 -27.24
N ASP A 220 12.03 -11.40 -27.47
CA ASP A 220 12.42 -10.14 -26.80
C ASP A 220 12.29 -10.25 -25.27
N VAL A 221 11.22 -10.86 -24.76
CA VAL A 221 11.07 -11.13 -23.32
C VAL A 221 12.17 -12.07 -22.81
N LEU A 222 12.44 -13.18 -23.51
CA LEU A 222 13.48 -14.14 -23.14
C LEU A 222 14.87 -13.50 -23.09
N TYR A 223 15.20 -12.67 -24.07
CA TYR A 223 16.48 -11.96 -24.12
C TYR A 223 16.67 -11.02 -22.93
N ARG A 224 15.59 -10.37 -22.46
CA ARG A 224 15.59 -9.46 -21.30
C ARG A 224 15.63 -10.18 -19.95
N LEU A 225 15.36 -11.48 -19.91
CA LEU A 225 15.36 -12.28 -18.68
C LEU A 225 16.75 -12.84 -18.32
N GLN A 226 17.73 -12.74 -19.22
CA GLN A 226 19.13 -13.12 -18.98
C GLN A 226 19.80 -12.21 -17.94
#